data_AF-A0A2K8SW91-F1
#
_entry.id   AF-A0A2K8SW91-F1
#
_cell.length_a   1.000
_cell.length_b   1.000
_cell.length_c   1.000
_cell.angle_alpha   90.00
_cell.angle_beta   90.00
_cell.angle_gamma   90.00
#
_symmetry.space_group_name_H-M   'P 1'
#
loop_
_entity.id
_entity.type
_entity.pdbx_description
1 polymer ?
#
loop_
_entity_poly.entity_id
_entity_poly.type
_entity_poly.pdbx_seq_one_letter_code
_entity_poly.pdbx_strand_id
1 'polypeptide(L)'
;MILLQQGRKILATFLLIGVLMITTACGGGTSTMSRVDSSTTPSAIGRDVTYAELERGNTPGGQTFGNWVVQASQGLVQDAFVRDNNKLGVVISPKVRPNEVRPLAKSLVQGFHKNFPKQDLKVLIYAPDKQLILTTEYDTQTNQVKYT
;
A
#
# COMPACT_ATOMS: atom_id res chain seq x y z
N MET A 1 -37.73 44.86 8.87
CA MET A 1 -37.55 44.01 7.66
C MET A 1 -36.38 43.04 7.86
N ILE A 2 -36.49 41.93 8.60
CA ILE A 2 -35.39 40.92 8.68
C ILE A 2 -35.88 39.49 9.06
N LEU A 3 -37.03 39.01 8.55
CA LEU A 3 -37.59 37.70 8.97
C LEU A 3 -38.04 36.76 7.83
N LEU A 4 -37.63 36.99 6.59
CA LEU A 4 -38.11 36.23 5.42
C LEU A 4 -37.02 35.61 4.52
N GLN A 5 -35.78 35.44 5.01
CA GLN A 5 -34.69 34.86 4.19
C GLN A 5 -34.15 33.49 4.66
N GLN A 6 -34.63 32.93 5.77
CA GLN A 6 -34.15 31.62 6.27
C GLN A 6 -34.99 30.41 5.84
N GLY A 7 -35.95 30.57 4.90
CA GLY A 7 -36.84 29.49 4.45
C GLY A 7 -36.38 28.67 3.24
N ARG A 8 -35.20 28.93 2.66
CA ARG A 8 -34.79 28.35 1.35
C ARG A 8 -33.68 27.31 1.39
N LYS A 9 -33.16 26.94 2.57
CA LYS A 9 -32.02 26.02 2.70
C LYS A 9 -32.31 24.71 3.44
N ILE A 10 -33.57 24.39 3.71
CA ILE A 10 -33.96 23.17 4.45
C ILE A 10 -34.62 22.11 3.54
N LEU A 11 -34.83 22.40 2.25
CA LEU A 11 -35.45 21.46 1.30
C LEU A 11 -34.49 20.48 0.62
N ALA A 12 -33.17 20.63 0.80
CA ALA A 12 -32.17 19.80 0.10
C ALA A 12 -31.78 18.49 0.82
N THR A 13 -32.35 18.21 2.00
CA THR A 13 -31.93 17.05 2.83
C THR A 13 -32.89 15.85 2.73
N PHE A 14 -34.04 15.97 2.08
CA PHE A 14 -35.07 14.92 2.05
C PHE A 14 -35.03 13.97 0.83
N LEU A 15 -34.04 14.11 -0.05
CA LEU A 15 -33.88 13.24 -1.23
C LEU A 15 -32.92 12.05 -1.02
N LEU A 16 -32.22 11.96 0.11
CA LEU A 16 -31.20 10.92 0.33
C LEU A 16 -31.69 9.61 1.00
N ILE A 17 -32.96 9.53 1.40
CA ILE A 17 -33.51 8.37 2.15
C ILE A 17 -34.34 7.42 1.25
N GLY A 18 -34.47 7.70 -0.05
CA GLY A 18 -35.39 6.98 -0.95
C GLY A 18 -34.84 5.78 -1.75
N VAL A 19 -33.53 5.48 -1.74
CA VAL A 19 -32.93 4.55 -2.72
C VAL A 19 -32.23 3.34 -2.07
N LEU A 20 -32.75 2.82 -0.96
CA LEU A 20 -32.17 1.62 -0.32
C LEU A 20 -33.20 0.50 -0.09
N MET A 21 -34.11 0.28 -1.05
CA MET A 21 -35.16 -0.76 -0.94
C MET A 21 -35.42 -1.48 -2.28
N ILE A 22 -34.37 -1.95 -2.97
CA ILE A 22 -34.48 -2.90 -4.10
C ILE A 22 -33.05 -3.34 -4.46
N THR A 23 -32.58 -4.58 -4.50
CA THR A 23 -33.17 -5.92 -4.62
C THR A 23 -32.11 -6.95 -4.17
N THR A 24 -32.47 -7.89 -3.30
CA THR A 24 -31.75 -9.16 -3.17
C THR A 24 -32.42 -10.18 -4.07
N ALA A 25 -31.76 -10.57 -5.16
CA ALA A 25 -32.15 -11.72 -5.95
C ALA A 25 -30.90 -12.45 -6.43
N CYS A 26 -30.79 -13.72 -6.00
CA CYS A 26 -29.76 -14.65 -6.40
C CYS A 26 -29.84 -14.91 -7.91
N GLY A 27 -28.70 -14.84 -8.60
CA GLY A 27 -28.56 -15.30 -9.99
C GLY A 27 -27.34 -16.19 -10.08
N GLY A 28 -27.56 -17.51 -10.14
CA GLY A 28 -26.52 -18.49 -10.38
C GLY A 28 -25.86 -18.29 -11.73
N GLY A 29 -24.53 -18.28 -11.73
CA GLY A 29 -23.69 -18.22 -12.92
C GLY A 29 -22.50 -19.15 -12.75
N THR A 30 -22.61 -20.32 -13.35
CA THR A 30 -21.62 -21.40 -13.46
C THR A 30 -20.25 -20.83 -13.83
N SER A 31 -19.28 -20.86 -12.91
CA SER A 31 -17.88 -20.61 -13.24
C SER A 31 -17.18 -21.96 -13.35
N THR A 32 -17.31 -22.54 -14.54
CA THR A 32 -16.62 -23.75 -14.95
C THR A 32 -15.12 -23.53 -14.86
N MET A 33 -14.52 -24.33 -14.00
CA MET A 33 -13.10 -24.65 -13.88
C MET A 33 -12.44 -24.83 -15.27
N SER A 34 -11.66 -23.85 -15.71
CA SER A 34 -10.66 -24.07 -16.78
C SER A 34 -9.31 -24.36 -16.13
N ARG A 35 -9.05 -25.67 -16.04
CA ARG A 35 -7.78 -26.29 -15.69
C ARG A 35 -7.17 -26.80 -16.99
N VAL A 36 -6.18 -26.09 -17.53
CA VAL A 36 -5.35 -26.44 -18.70
C VAL A 36 -4.11 -25.52 -18.60
N ASP A 37 -2.83 -25.92 -18.50
CA ASP A 37 -2.14 -27.19 -18.65
C ASP A 37 -0.91 -27.21 -17.75
N SER A 38 -0.66 -28.35 -17.09
CA SER A 38 0.62 -28.68 -16.48
C SER A 38 1.46 -29.46 -17.48
N SER A 39 2.55 -28.87 -17.96
CA SER A 39 3.82 -29.55 -18.25
C SER A 39 4.83 -28.57 -18.84
N THR A 40 5.97 -28.38 -18.16
CA THR A 40 7.35 -28.58 -18.66
C THR A 40 8.34 -27.72 -17.84
N THR A 41 9.23 -28.39 -17.11
CA THR A 41 10.50 -27.93 -16.50
C THR A 41 10.51 -26.83 -15.41
N PRO A 42 11.10 -27.09 -14.23
CA PRO A 42 11.33 -26.06 -13.21
C PRO A 42 12.57 -25.24 -13.57
N SER A 43 12.41 -24.23 -14.42
CA SER A 43 13.41 -23.17 -14.59
C SER A 43 13.18 -22.06 -13.56
N ALA A 44 13.96 -22.09 -12.48
CA ALA A 44 14.37 -20.93 -11.69
C ALA A 44 13.27 -19.92 -11.25
N ILE A 45 12.14 -20.39 -10.70
CA ILE A 45 11.12 -19.49 -10.12
C ILE A 45 11.36 -19.33 -8.61
N GLY A 46 12.43 -18.61 -8.26
CA GLY A 46 12.72 -18.18 -6.88
C GLY A 46 12.61 -16.67 -6.68
N ARG A 47 12.36 -15.90 -7.74
CA ARG A 47 12.31 -14.42 -7.68
C ARG A 47 10.92 -13.84 -7.95
N ASP A 48 10.10 -14.52 -8.75
CA ASP A 48 8.76 -14.02 -9.12
C ASP A 48 7.72 -14.20 -8.00
N VAL A 49 7.83 -15.27 -7.21
CA VAL A 49 6.90 -15.56 -6.10
C VAL A 49 7.03 -14.51 -4.99
N THR A 50 8.25 -14.02 -4.75
CA THR A 50 8.48 -12.99 -3.74
C THR A 50 7.69 -11.73 -4.08
N TYR A 51 7.63 -11.29 -5.34
CA TYR A 51 6.88 -10.09 -5.71
C TYR A 51 5.36 -10.27 -5.67
N ALA A 52 4.81 -11.40 -6.14
CA ALA A 52 3.37 -11.64 -6.12
C ALA A 52 2.78 -11.69 -4.69
N GLU A 53 3.54 -12.22 -3.71
CA GLU A 53 3.16 -12.14 -2.29
C GLU A 53 3.33 -10.73 -1.68
N LEU A 54 4.12 -9.86 -2.33
CA LEU A 54 4.39 -8.48 -1.92
C LEU A 54 3.36 -7.48 -2.47
N GLU A 55 2.58 -7.84 -3.50
CA GLU A 55 1.84 -6.89 -4.36
C GLU A 55 0.61 -6.19 -3.75
N ARG A 56 0.12 -6.56 -2.56
CA ARG A 56 -0.96 -5.78 -1.91
C ARG A 56 -0.81 -5.70 -0.41
N GLY A 57 -0.94 -4.48 0.13
CA GLY A 57 -1.00 -4.30 1.57
C GLY A 57 -2.16 -5.11 2.16
N ASN A 58 -1.91 -5.84 3.24
CA ASN A 58 -2.90 -6.77 3.81
C ASN A 58 -3.82 -6.11 4.84
N THR A 59 -3.64 -4.82 5.13
CA THR A 59 -4.48 -4.05 6.04
C THR A 59 -4.92 -2.73 5.40
N PRO A 60 -6.10 -2.18 5.78
CA PRO A 60 -6.54 -0.87 5.29
C PRO A 60 -5.52 0.25 5.61
N GLY A 61 -4.98 0.26 6.83
CA GLY A 61 -3.97 1.25 7.24
C GLY A 61 -2.67 1.11 6.46
N GLY A 62 -2.26 -0.12 6.14
CA GLY A 62 -1.08 -0.38 5.32
C GLY A 62 -1.25 0.12 3.88
N GLN A 63 -2.43 -0.07 3.29
CA GLN A 63 -2.74 0.45 1.95
C GLN A 63 -2.72 1.97 1.92
N THR A 64 -3.34 2.63 2.91
CA THR A 64 -3.34 4.10 3.02
C THR A 64 -1.92 4.64 3.14
N PHE A 65 -1.08 4.01 3.98
CA PHE A 65 0.30 4.44 4.14
C PHE A 65 1.14 4.21 2.88
N GLY A 66 0.99 3.05 2.21
CA GLY A 66 1.67 2.78 0.93
C GLY A 66 1.34 3.83 -0.13
N ASN A 67 0.05 4.13 -0.32
CA ASN A 67 -0.39 5.19 -1.23
C ASN A 67 0.18 6.56 -0.84
N TRP A 68 0.18 6.88 0.45
CA TRP A 68 0.77 8.12 0.95
C TRP A 68 2.27 8.19 0.68
N VAL A 69 3.02 7.10 0.84
CA VAL A 69 4.47 7.05 0.55
C VAL A 69 4.72 7.38 -0.92
N VAL A 70 3.98 6.77 -1.86
CA VAL A 70 4.12 7.06 -3.30
C VAL A 70 3.85 8.53 -3.57
N GLN A 71 2.78 9.08 -3.03
CA GLN A 71 2.38 10.47 -3.24
C GLN A 71 3.36 11.47 -2.61
N ALA A 72 3.81 11.23 -1.38
CA ALA A 72 4.71 12.09 -0.62
C ALA A 72 6.15 12.07 -1.18
N SER A 73 6.54 10.97 -1.83
CA SER A 73 7.88 10.83 -2.41
C SER A 73 8.07 11.58 -3.72
N GLN A 74 7.04 12.27 -4.24
CA GLN A 74 7.12 13.15 -5.43
C GLN A 74 7.77 12.46 -6.66
N GLY A 75 7.51 11.16 -6.85
CA GLY A 75 8.03 10.37 -7.97
C GLY A 75 9.43 9.78 -7.76
N LEU A 76 10.01 9.86 -6.55
CA LEU A 76 11.18 9.07 -6.15
C LEU A 76 10.81 7.61 -5.84
N VAL A 77 9.57 7.38 -5.41
CA VAL A 77 9.00 6.05 -5.20
C VAL A 77 7.97 5.80 -6.28
N GLN A 78 8.10 4.67 -6.96
CA GLN A 78 7.21 4.24 -8.03
C GLN A 78 6.02 3.44 -7.49
N ASP A 79 6.26 2.65 -6.45
CA ASP A 79 5.26 1.81 -5.79
C ASP A 79 5.64 1.58 -4.32
N ALA A 80 4.65 1.41 -3.46
CA ALA A 80 4.86 1.09 -2.05
C ALA A 80 3.68 0.32 -1.46
N PHE A 81 3.99 -0.67 -0.63
CA PHE A 81 3.03 -1.54 0.02
C PHE A 81 3.44 -1.83 1.46
N VAL A 82 2.47 -1.99 2.35
CA VAL A 82 2.73 -2.34 3.75
C VAL A 82 2.07 -3.67 4.09
N ARG A 83 2.85 -4.59 4.66
CA ARG A 83 2.39 -5.89 5.11
C ARG A 83 2.55 -6.02 6.62
N ASP A 84 1.57 -6.68 7.23
CA ASP A 84 1.50 -7.01 8.67
C ASP A 84 1.63 -5.76 9.57
N ASN A 85 1.37 -4.58 9.03
CA ASN A 85 1.63 -3.27 9.63
C ASN A 85 3.10 -3.01 10.02
N ASN A 86 4.05 -3.91 9.76
CA ASN A 86 5.44 -3.79 10.21
C ASN A 86 6.51 -3.92 9.11
N LYS A 87 6.10 -4.26 7.88
CA LYS A 87 6.99 -4.34 6.71
C LYS A 87 6.50 -3.39 5.65
N LEU A 88 7.32 -2.44 5.25
CA LEU A 88 7.09 -1.54 4.13
C LEU A 88 8.00 -1.97 2.97
N GLY A 89 7.41 -2.37 1.85
CA GLY A 89 8.15 -2.50 0.60
C GLY A 89 8.02 -1.25 -0.25
N VAL A 90 9.13 -0.83 -0.86
CA VAL A 90 9.23 0.39 -1.65
C VAL A 90 10.00 0.11 -2.93
N VAL A 91 9.39 0.38 -4.08
CA VAL A 91 10.06 0.34 -5.38
C VAL A 91 10.50 1.75 -5.72
N ILE A 92 11.80 2.00 -5.80
CA ILE A 92 12.33 3.31 -6.18
C ILE A 92 12.23 3.55 -7.68
N SER A 93 12.12 4.81 -8.09
CA SER A 93 12.18 5.19 -9.48
C SER A 93 13.64 5.28 -9.96
N PRO A 94 13.89 5.22 -11.28
CA PRO A 94 15.22 5.42 -11.85
C PRO A 94 15.85 6.80 -11.56
N LYS A 95 15.08 7.73 -10.98
CA LYS A 95 15.55 9.07 -10.60
C LYS A 95 16.40 9.05 -9.33
N VAL A 96 16.23 8.03 -8.48
CA VAL A 96 16.97 7.89 -7.22
C VAL A 96 18.37 7.39 -7.51
N ARG A 97 19.39 8.16 -7.12
CA ARG A 97 20.79 7.77 -7.31
C ARG A 97 21.22 6.75 -6.26
N PRO A 98 22.20 5.87 -6.54
CA PRO A 98 22.65 4.85 -5.58
C PRO A 98 23.07 5.41 -4.20
N ASN A 99 23.67 6.60 -4.16
CA ASN A 99 24.07 7.29 -2.92
C ASN A 99 22.88 7.90 -2.15
N GLU A 100 21.72 8.07 -2.78
CA GLU A 100 20.50 8.63 -2.18
C GLU A 100 19.61 7.55 -1.56
N VAL A 101 19.81 6.27 -1.93
CA VAL A 101 19.01 5.14 -1.45
C VAL A 101 19.03 5.05 0.08
N ARG A 102 20.20 5.16 0.71
CA ARG A 102 20.34 5.09 2.17
C ARG A 102 19.65 6.26 2.91
N PRO A 103 19.87 7.52 2.54
CA PRO A 103 19.10 8.66 3.08
C PRO A 103 17.59 8.50 2.89
N LEU A 104 17.14 8.05 1.72
CA LEU A 104 15.72 7.80 1.44
C LEU A 104 15.17 6.72 2.38
N ALA A 105 15.88 5.60 2.53
CA ALA A 105 15.49 4.51 3.42
C ALA A 105 15.34 4.95 4.88
N LYS A 106 16.28 5.79 5.34
CA LYS A 106 16.23 6.37 6.68
C LYS A 106 14.97 7.21 6.88
N SER A 107 14.64 8.08 5.93
CA SER A 107 13.44 8.91 5.98
C SER A 107 12.16 8.06 5.95
N LEU A 108 12.14 7.03 5.11
CA LEU A 108 11.01 6.10 5.00
C LEU A 108 10.77 5.34 6.31
N VAL A 109 11.82 4.77 6.93
CA VAL A 109 11.66 4.02 8.17
C VAL A 109 11.24 4.93 9.33
N GLN A 110 11.74 6.18 9.37
CA GLN A 110 11.32 7.16 10.35
C GLN A 110 9.85 7.57 10.17
N GLY A 111 9.41 7.78 8.92
CA GLY A 111 8.00 8.04 8.60
C GLY A 111 7.10 6.84 8.94
N PHE A 112 7.59 5.63 8.69
CA PHE A 112 6.89 4.39 8.98
C PHE A 112 6.71 4.20 10.49
N HIS A 113 7.74 4.51 11.29
CA HIS A 113 7.67 4.48 12.76
C HIS A 113 6.62 5.42 13.36
N LYS A 114 6.42 6.58 12.75
CA LYS A 114 5.37 7.51 13.21
C LYS A 114 3.95 6.96 13.00
N ASN A 115 3.74 6.17 11.94
CA ASN A 115 2.43 5.63 11.60
C ASN A 115 2.17 4.27 12.27
N PHE A 116 3.22 3.51 12.57
CA PHE A 116 3.15 2.19 13.18
C PHE A 116 4.10 2.11 14.40
N PRO A 117 3.76 2.78 15.51
CA PRO A 117 4.62 2.84 16.69
C PRO A 117 4.62 1.53 17.49
N LYS A 118 5.59 1.36 18.39
CA LYS A 118 5.70 0.27 19.39
C LYS A 118 5.94 -1.14 18.82
N GLN A 119 6.54 -1.21 17.65
CA GLN A 119 6.89 -2.47 17.01
C GLN A 119 8.13 -2.29 16.14
N ASP A 120 8.91 -3.35 15.98
CA ASP A 120 10.06 -3.33 15.09
C ASP A 120 9.59 -3.26 13.64
N LEU A 121 10.26 -2.42 12.87
CA LEU A 121 9.84 -2.11 11.50
C LEU A 121 10.93 -2.49 10.51
N LYS A 122 10.48 -2.95 9.35
CA LYS A 122 11.35 -3.31 8.23
C LYS A 122 10.94 -2.54 6.98
N VAL A 123 11.89 -1.88 6.35
CA VAL A 123 11.75 -1.24 5.05
C VAL A 123 12.60 -1.99 4.04
N LEU A 124 11.96 -2.50 3.00
CA LEU A 124 12.57 -3.25 1.90
C LEU A 124 12.58 -2.34 0.68
N ILE A 125 13.77 -1.95 0.21
CA ILE A 125 13.91 -1.10 -0.97
C ILE A 125 14.28 -1.95 -2.17
N TYR A 126 13.45 -1.85 -3.20
CA TYR A 126 13.60 -2.49 -4.48
C TYR A 126 14.00 -1.47 -5.54
N ALA A 127 14.95 -1.83 -6.40
CA ALA A 127 15.30 -1.09 -7.60
C ALA A 127 14.12 -1.08 -8.61
N PRO A 128 14.19 -0.26 -9.67
CA PRO A 128 13.13 -0.20 -10.69
C PRO A 128 12.85 -1.54 -11.39
N ASP A 129 13.85 -2.43 -11.43
CA ASP A 129 13.75 -3.81 -11.94
C ASP A 129 13.24 -4.81 -10.88
N LYS A 130 12.76 -4.31 -9.74
CA LYS A 130 12.21 -5.05 -8.59
C LYS A 130 13.23 -5.91 -7.83
N GLN A 131 14.53 -5.69 -8.02
CA GLN A 131 15.55 -6.34 -7.19
C GLN A 131 15.66 -5.66 -5.82
N LEU A 132 15.69 -6.44 -4.74
CA LEU A 132 15.95 -5.91 -3.40
C LEU A 132 17.39 -5.39 -3.33
N ILE A 133 17.56 -4.10 -3.06
CA ILE A 133 18.87 -3.43 -3.02
C ILE A 133 19.27 -2.94 -1.62
N LEU A 134 18.31 -2.78 -0.71
CA LEU A 134 18.58 -2.37 0.67
C LEU A 134 17.45 -2.81 1.60
N THR A 135 17.82 -3.40 2.72
CA THR A 135 16.91 -3.58 3.86
C THR A 135 17.29 -2.59 4.95
N THR A 136 16.29 -1.91 5.51
CA THR A 136 16.45 -1.00 6.64
C THR A 136 15.53 -1.42 7.76
N GLU A 137 16.08 -1.63 8.95
CA GLU A 137 15.33 -2.07 10.12
C GLU A 137 15.36 -0.99 11.19
N TYR A 138 14.22 -0.76 11.84
CA TYR A 138 14.13 0.08 13.03
C TYR A 138 13.86 -0.79 14.24
N ASP A 139 14.81 -0.76 15.16
CA ASP A 139 14.78 -1.49 16.42
C ASP A 139 14.20 -0.57 17.50
N THR A 140 13.01 -0.89 17.99
CA THR A 140 12.28 -0.04 18.94
C THR A 140 12.88 -0.05 20.35
N GLN A 141 13.67 -1.06 20.69
CA GLN A 141 14.31 -1.17 22.00
C GLN A 141 15.52 -0.25 22.08
N THR A 142 16.30 -0.18 21.00
CA THR A 142 17.53 0.60 20.93
C THR A 142 17.34 1.96 20.25
N ASN A 143 16.20 2.19 19.59
CA ASN A 143 15.92 3.35 18.74
C ASN A 143 16.97 3.54 17.63
N GLN A 144 17.52 2.44 17.12
CA GLN A 144 18.55 2.45 16.09
C GLN A 144 18.01 1.99 14.74
N VAL A 145 18.56 2.59 13.68
CA VAL A 145 18.34 2.17 12.30
C VAL A 145 19.51 1.29 11.86
N LYS A 146 19.21 0.07 11.43
CA LYS A 146 20.17 -0.90 10.92
C LYS A 146 19.99 -1.06 9.41
N TYR A 147 21.09 -1.30 8.70
CA TYR A 147 21.10 -1.48 7.25
C TYR A 147 21.68 -2.85 6.92
N THR A 148 21.06 -3.56 5.99
CA THR A 148 21.50 -4.88 5.50
C THR A 148 21.34 -4.97 4.00
#